data_AF-A0A534ZRJ5-F1
#
_entry.id   AF-A0A534ZRJ5-F1
#
_cell.length_a   1.000
_cell.length_b   1.000
_cell.length_c   1.000
_cell.angle_alpha   90.00
_cell.angle_beta   90.00
_cell.angle_gamma   90.00
#
_symmetry.space_group_name_H-M   'P 1'
#
loop_
_entity.id
_entity.type
_entity.pdbx_description
1 polymer ?
#
loop_
_entity_poly.entity_id
_entity_poly.type
_entity_poly.pdbx_seq_one_letter_code
_entity_poly.pdbx_strand_id
1 'polypeptide(L)'
;MRGSRSARAPLPGPGVLPGGGLRAAAGRHGRARGRSHAGSGRAGARARGASARCLRHEQARAPRGEPRAHGRRARRRRGSRLGDVADARDARRDRGVRGADDRRAEPAVSEQPVAVRLAEEVAAIARDDLPAPVLERALDLLRDYLGVALGGAAEESTVALRNGLATLHAGGRATVLGAADRLSAPHAALANGAAAHALEMDDTHQGGSIHLGATVFSAALAAAELADARGDTVLRAAVGGYEVAARLAMALRPAAHYGRGFHPTGTCGVFGAAAATALVFGLDRDGIAAALGIAGSQAAGSMEFLANGAWTKRLHPGWAALAGLHAAALARAGFRAPATIIEGRSGFLHAYTDGADAALLRPSGGYELLRTSIKPHACCRYMQGPIDAALALRAAHRLDPSNVARIEIGMLAAGHPIVCEPVEAKRRPRSVVDAQFSLPFGVAVALVCGSASPSEFTGGWLTEPAVLELADRVTAVRDARLDAVFPRQWPSWVRVILRDGTVRESAVAHPRGDPENFPARAELDAKFETLARRALPVDRVAALASAIGGFSDASSVAPLLAAAALPR
;
A
#
# COMPACT_ATOMS: atom_id res chain seq x y z
N MET A 1 -24.48 13.96 -56.67
CA MET A 1 -25.33 13.54 -57.82
C MET A 1 -24.43 12.93 -58.90
N ARG A 2 -24.89 11.87 -59.61
CA ARG A 2 -24.41 11.32 -60.92
C ARG A 2 -22.88 11.19 -61.16
N GLY A 3 -22.26 10.04 -61.50
CA GLY A 3 -22.71 8.62 -61.52
C GLY A 3 -22.61 7.91 -62.88
N SER A 4 -21.64 6.99 -63.03
CA SER A 4 -21.63 5.84 -63.99
C SER A 4 -20.34 5.01 -63.84
N ARG A 5 -20.22 3.69 -64.07
CA ARG A 5 -21.04 2.44 -63.91
C ARG A 5 -20.41 1.35 -64.81
N SER A 6 -20.00 0.19 -64.28
CA SER A 6 -19.80 -1.14 -64.95
C SER A 6 -19.02 -2.08 -63.99
N ALA A 7 -19.31 -3.38 -63.74
CA ALA A 7 -20.43 -4.27 -64.05
C ALA A 7 -20.52 -5.49 -63.07
N ARG A 8 -21.68 -6.20 -63.11
CA ARG A 8 -22.13 -7.54 -62.60
C ARG A 8 -21.06 -8.50 -61.98
N ALA A 9 -21.20 -9.17 -60.81
CA ALA A 9 -22.24 -10.10 -60.24
C ALA A 9 -22.23 -11.55 -60.82
N PRO A 10 -22.62 -12.66 -60.10
CA PRO A 10 -22.99 -12.87 -58.67
C PRO A 10 -22.37 -14.14 -57.97
N LEU A 11 -22.90 -14.52 -56.78
CA LEU A 11 -22.57 -15.70 -55.93
C LEU A 11 -23.06 -17.07 -56.47
N PRO A 12 -22.59 -18.20 -55.90
CA PRO A 12 -23.51 -19.29 -55.49
C PRO A 12 -23.27 -19.87 -54.07
N GLY A 13 -24.27 -20.62 -53.57
CA GLY A 13 -24.33 -21.25 -52.24
C GLY A 13 -23.97 -22.77 -52.20
N PRO A 14 -24.36 -23.50 -51.12
CA PRO A 14 -23.63 -24.68 -50.64
C PRO A 14 -24.25 -26.08 -50.88
N GLY A 15 -23.43 -27.13 -50.71
CA GLY A 15 -23.79 -28.56 -50.59
C GLY A 15 -22.61 -29.49 -50.99
N VAL A 16 -22.50 -30.80 -50.68
CA VAL A 16 -23.17 -31.79 -49.78
C VAL A 16 -22.22 -33.03 -49.71
N LEU A 17 -22.02 -33.64 -48.51
CA LEU A 17 -21.70 -35.06 -48.09
C LEU A 17 -20.94 -36.09 -49.02
N PRO A 18 -20.61 -37.37 -48.65
CA PRO A 18 -20.69 -38.18 -47.40
C PRO A 18 -19.29 -38.74 -46.95
N GLY A 19 -19.04 -39.76 -46.10
CA GLY A 19 -19.82 -40.55 -45.11
C GLY A 19 -19.26 -41.98 -44.82
N GLY A 20 -19.46 -42.53 -43.61
CA GLY A 20 -19.01 -43.87 -43.12
C GLY A 20 -17.87 -43.80 -42.06
N GLY A 21 -17.75 -44.60 -40.99
CA GLY A 21 -18.51 -45.71 -40.36
C GLY A 21 -17.68 -46.30 -39.17
N LEU A 22 -18.10 -47.21 -38.27
CA LEU A 22 -19.41 -47.82 -37.93
C LEU A 22 -19.33 -48.55 -36.54
N ARG A 23 -20.12 -48.13 -35.51
CA ARG A 23 -20.48 -48.89 -34.26
C ARG A 23 -19.32 -49.17 -33.25
N ALA A 24 -19.52 -49.55 -31.97
CA ALA A 24 -20.69 -50.03 -31.21
C ALA A 24 -20.61 -49.58 -29.71
N ALA A 25 -21.73 -49.22 -29.06
CA ALA A 25 -22.49 -50.03 -28.08
C ALA A 25 -22.09 -49.87 -26.58
N ALA A 26 -23.09 -49.91 -25.70
CA ALA A 26 -22.98 -49.56 -24.27
C ALA A 26 -22.90 -50.79 -23.35
N GLY A 27 -22.36 -50.59 -22.14
CA GLY A 27 -22.38 -51.57 -21.05
C GLY A 27 -22.70 -50.91 -19.70
N ARG A 28 -23.77 -51.38 -19.03
CA ARG A 28 -24.09 -51.13 -17.62
C ARG A 28 -24.24 -52.49 -16.91
N HIS A 29 -24.17 -52.44 -15.57
CA HIS A 29 -24.19 -53.54 -14.56
C HIS A 29 -22.79 -53.94 -14.06
N GLY A 30 -22.59 -54.25 -12.77
CA GLY A 30 -23.56 -54.39 -11.67
C GLY A 30 -22.94 -54.21 -10.27
N ARG A 31 -23.77 -54.38 -9.22
CA ARG A 31 -23.41 -54.22 -7.80
C ARG A 31 -23.02 -55.55 -7.14
N ALA A 32 -22.02 -55.53 -6.25
CA ALA A 32 -21.91 -56.37 -5.04
C ALA A 32 -21.03 -55.61 -4.02
N ARG A 33 -21.52 -55.16 -2.86
CA ARG A 33 -21.78 -55.90 -1.60
C ARG A 33 -20.55 -56.63 -1.04
N GLY A 34 -20.01 -56.08 0.05
CA GLY A 34 -19.01 -56.70 0.92
C GLY A 34 -18.81 -55.90 2.21
N ARG A 35 -19.56 -56.23 3.27
CA ARG A 35 -19.29 -55.78 4.65
C ARG A 35 -18.94 -57.04 5.46
N SER A 36 -17.84 -57.00 6.21
CA SER A 36 -17.68 -57.82 7.41
C SER A 36 -16.74 -57.14 8.41
N HIS A 37 -17.07 -57.32 9.69
CA HIS A 37 -16.27 -56.93 10.85
C HIS A 37 -15.74 -58.20 11.53
N ALA A 38 -14.90 -58.01 12.56
CA ALA A 38 -14.22 -59.03 13.38
C ALA A 38 -13.05 -59.77 12.68
N GLY A 39 -11.99 -60.16 13.41
CA GLY A 39 -11.67 -59.83 14.81
C GLY A 39 -10.67 -60.80 15.47
N SER A 40 -10.04 -60.33 16.55
CA SER A 40 -9.20 -61.08 17.51
C SER A 40 -7.81 -61.58 17.03
N GLY A 41 -6.87 -61.71 17.98
CA GLY A 41 -5.49 -62.19 17.76
C GLY A 41 -4.45 -61.47 18.64
N ARG A 42 -4.09 -62.05 19.79
CA ARG A 42 -3.10 -61.50 20.76
C ARG A 42 -1.76 -62.27 20.70
N ALA A 43 -0.72 -61.62 21.27
CA ALA A 43 0.62 -62.14 21.64
C ALA A 43 1.67 -62.23 20.50
N GLY A 44 2.93 -61.80 20.71
CA GLY A 44 3.46 -61.11 21.90
C GLY A 44 4.92 -60.63 21.82
N ALA A 45 5.27 -59.71 22.72
CA ALA A 45 6.59 -59.34 23.25
C ALA A 45 7.82 -59.18 22.29
N ARG A 46 8.38 -57.95 22.27
CA ARG A 46 9.60 -57.61 23.04
C ARG A 46 9.78 -56.09 23.19
N ALA A 47 10.62 -55.67 24.13
CA ALA A 47 10.56 -54.35 24.79
C ALA A 47 11.71 -53.39 24.44
N ARG A 48 11.47 -52.10 24.73
CA ARG A 48 12.36 -50.92 24.99
C ARG A 48 11.67 -49.68 24.39
N GLY A 49 11.50 -48.53 25.05
CA GLY A 49 11.75 -48.14 26.44
C GLY A 49 11.43 -46.65 26.68
N ALA A 50 10.86 -46.35 27.85
CA ALA A 50 10.98 -45.09 28.62
C ALA A 50 10.36 -43.76 28.09
N SER A 51 9.07 -43.60 28.45
CA SER A 51 8.39 -42.41 29.02
C SER A 51 9.08 -41.04 29.12
N ALA A 52 8.32 -39.99 28.78
CA ALA A 52 8.60 -38.59 29.09
C ALA A 52 8.28 -38.21 30.56
N ARG A 53 8.94 -37.15 31.08
CA ARG A 53 8.34 -36.13 31.98
C ARG A 53 9.21 -34.88 32.15
N CYS A 54 8.54 -33.80 32.50
CA CYS A 54 9.04 -32.43 32.69
C CYS A 54 10.24 -32.29 33.63
N LEU A 55 11.10 -31.31 33.36
CA LEU A 55 11.90 -30.64 34.40
C LEU A 55 11.78 -29.11 34.28
N ARG A 56 11.61 -28.47 35.43
CA ARG A 56 11.74 -27.02 35.62
C ARG A 56 13.22 -26.71 35.81
N HIS A 57 13.71 -25.58 35.31
CA HIS A 57 15.05 -25.11 35.64
C HIS A 57 15.02 -24.00 36.70
N GLU A 58 15.56 -24.32 37.88
CA GLU A 58 15.91 -23.32 38.90
C GLU A 58 17.27 -22.67 38.59
N GLN A 59 17.49 -21.50 39.17
CA GLN A 59 18.68 -20.67 38.97
C GLN A 59 19.89 -21.20 39.77
N ALA A 60 21.06 -21.27 39.13
CA ALA A 60 22.33 -21.60 39.78
C ALA A 60 23.17 -20.34 40.08
N ARG A 61 23.93 -20.38 41.18
CA ARG A 61 24.69 -19.24 41.74
C ARG A 61 26.08 -19.10 41.15
N ALA A 62 26.61 -17.88 41.11
CA ALA A 62 28.04 -17.61 40.89
C ALA A 62 28.84 -17.61 42.22
N PRO A 63 30.13 -17.98 42.23
CA PRO A 63 30.97 -18.03 43.43
C PRO A 63 31.62 -16.67 43.78
N ARG A 64 32.14 -16.55 45.01
CA ARG A 64 32.88 -15.39 45.53
C ARG A 64 34.37 -15.71 45.75
N GLY A 65 35.22 -14.68 45.65
CA GLY A 65 36.62 -14.65 46.11
C GLY A 65 37.06 -13.19 46.33
N GLU A 66 37.86 -12.93 47.36
CA GLU A 66 38.10 -11.60 47.98
C GLU A 66 39.57 -11.07 47.80
N PRO A 67 40.11 -10.10 48.58
CA PRO A 67 39.80 -8.64 48.63
C PRO A 67 41.06 -7.71 48.62
N ARG A 68 40.84 -6.37 48.64
CA ARG A 68 41.63 -5.23 49.26
C ARG A 68 41.55 -3.97 48.37
N ALA A 69 41.56 -2.71 48.85
CA ALA A 69 41.36 -2.13 50.18
C ALA A 69 40.90 -0.63 50.13
N HIS A 70 40.26 -0.18 51.21
CA HIS A 70 40.09 1.19 51.76
C HIS A 70 39.83 2.46 50.89
N GLY A 71 38.69 3.11 51.18
CA GLY A 71 38.44 4.55 51.01
C GLY A 71 37.18 5.01 51.76
N ARG A 72 37.30 5.88 52.78
CA ARG A 72 36.18 6.31 53.66
C ARG A 72 35.50 7.61 53.17
N ARG A 73 34.16 7.71 53.26
CA ARG A 73 33.41 8.70 54.11
C ARG A 73 31.87 8.59 54.04
N ALA A 74 31.22 9.19 55.06
CA ALA A 74 29.80 9.22 55.48
C ALA A 74 28.69 9.03 54.42
N ARG A 75 27.61 8.24 54.62
CA ARG A 75 26.54 8.18 55.67
C ARG A 75 25.52 9.36 55.71
N ARG A 76 24.31 9.12 55.19
CA ARG A 76 22.96 9.25 55.85
C ARG A 76 21.86 8.97 54.78
N ARG A 77 21.33 7.75 54.63
CA ARG A 77 20.20 7.09 55.33
C ARG A 77 18.82 7.80 55.26
N ARG A 78 17.92 7.15 54.48
CA ARG A 78 16.46 6.91 54.69
C ARG A 78 15.51 8.13 54.71
N GLY A 79 14.27 8.01 54.22
CA GLY A 79 13.62 6.81 53.65
C GLY A 79 12.25 7.11 53.04
N SER A 80 11.64 6.09 52.43
CA SER A 80 10.34 6.14 51.77
C SER A 80 9.16 6.12 52.75
N ARG A 81 8.01 6.65 52.31
CA ARG A 81 6.72 5.94 52.33
C ARG A 81 5.67 6.66 51.47
N LEU A 82 4.88 5.86 50.75
CA LEU A 82 3.57 6.21 50.21
C LEU A 82 2.55 6.20 51.36
N GLY A 83 1.47 7.00 51.25
CA GLY A 83 0.39 7.01 52.23
C GLY A 83 -0.72 8.02 51.90
N ASP A 84 -1.84 7.46 51.43
CA ASP A 84 -3.24 7.87 51.65
C ASP A 84 -3.85 9.10 50.96
N VAL A 85 -5.08 8.83 50.47
CA VAL A 85 -6.06 9.76 49.90
C VAL A 85 -7.22 9.83 50.87
N ALA A 86 -7.65 11.05 51.27
CA ALA A 86 -8.93 11.26 51.94
C ALA A 86 -9.45 12.70 51.73
N ASP A 87 -10.78 12.82 51.69
CA ASP A 87 -11.56 14.06 51.55
C ASP A 87 -11.29 15.11 52.64
N ALA A 88 -11.36 16.39 52.26
CA ALA A 88 -11.96 17.44 53.08
C ALA A 88 -12.41 18.62 52.20
N ARG A 89 -13.66 19.08 52.38
CA ARG A 89 -14.23 20.23 51.66
C ARG A 89 -14.06 21.53 52.43
N ASP A 90 -13.99 22.61 51.65
CA ASP A 90 -14.42 23.99 51.95
C ASP A 90 -13.92 24.69 53.23
N ALA A 91 -13.03 25.68 53.03
CA ALA A 91 -12.95 26.86 53.89
C ALA A 91 -12.40 28.05 53.09
N ARG A 92 -13.30 28.89 52.57
CA ARG A 92 -12.96 30.16 51.90
C ARG A 92 -12.06 31.04 52.77
N ARG A 93 -10.93 31.51 52.24
CA ARG A 93 -10.29 32.75 52.69
C ARG A 93 -9.89 33.64 51.53
N ASP A 94 -10.51 34.81 51.53
CA ASP A 94 -10.31 35.91 50.61
C ASP A 94 -8.89 36.49 50.73
N ARG A 95 -8.20 36.58 49.60
CA ARG A 95 -7.01 37.42 49.38
C ARG A 95 -7.03 37.91 47.94
N GLY A 96 -7.50 39.13 47.76
CA GLY A 96 -7.61 39.74 46.44
C GLY A 96 -6.27 39.89 45.72
N VAL A 97 -6.29 39.68 44.41
CA VAL A 97 -5.28 40.17 43.48
C VAL A 97 -5.98 41.13 42.53
N ARG A 98 -5.66 42.43 42.64
CA ARG A 98 -5.91 43.38 41.56
C ARG A 98 -4.77 43.20 40.55
N GLY A 99 -5.08 42.87 39.30
CA GLY A 99 -4.07 42.70 38.26
C GLY A 99 -4.68 42.61 36.87
N ALA A 100 -4.43 43.64 36.06
CA ALA A 100 -4.63 43.72 34.61
C ALA A 100 -6.03 43.37 34.04
N ASP A 101 -6.77 44.43 33.66
CA ASP A 101 -7.80 44.38 32.61
C ASP A 101 -7.10 44.16 31.25
N ASP A 102 -6.56 42.96 31.02
CA ASP A 102 -5.96 42.55 29.75
C ASP A 102 -7.03 41.88 28.88
N ARG A 103 -7.98 42.70 28.40
CA ARG A 103 -8.89 42.30 27.32
C ARG A 103 -8.09 42.10 26.05
N ARG A 104 -7.48 40.92 25.92
CA ARG A 104 -6.90 40.47 24.67
C ARG A 104 -7.97 40.53 23.61
N ALA A 105 -7.78 41.43 22.65
CA ALA A 105 -8.64 41.58 21.51
C ALA A 105 -8.82 40.21 20.83
N GLU A 106 -10.07 39.81 20.59
CA GLU A 106 -10.35 38.68 19.72
C GLU A 106 -9.76 39.00 18.33
N PRO A 107 -8.95 38.12 17.72
CA PRO A 107 -8.50 38.33 16.37
C PRO A 107 -9.70 38.28 15.41
N ALA A 108 -9.76 39.27 14.53
CA ALA A 108 -10.89 39.51 13.64
C ALA A 108 -11.21 38.31 12.72
N VAL A 109 -12.51 38.14 12.42
CA VAL A 109 -13.10 37.22 11.41
C VAL A 109 -12.45 35.84 11.39
N SER A 110 -13.00 34.90 12.18
CA SER A 110 -12.50 33.52 12.22
C SER A 110 -12.46 32.90 10.82
N GLU A 111 -11.25 32.62 10.31
CA GLU A 111 -11.07 31.85 9.08
C GLU A 111 -11.77 30.49 9.26
N GLN A 112 -12.50 30.05 8.24
CA GLN A 112 -13.27 28.81 8.28
C GLN A 112 -12.36 27.62 8.61
N PRO A 113 -12.74 26.72 9.54
CA PRO A 113 -11.90 25.59 9.92
C PRO A 113 -11.47 24.75 8.73
N VAL A 114 -10.21 24.32 8.71
CA VAL A 114 -9.59 23.71 7.53
C VAL A 114 -10.30 22.43 7.11
N ALA A 115 -10.78 21.63 8.06
CA ALA A 115 -11.54 20.42 7.74
C ALA A 115 -12.91 20.72 7.12
N VAL A 116 -13.52 21.87 7.45
CA VAL A 116 -14.79 22.32 6.84
C VAL A 116 -14.54 22.80 5.42
N ARG A 117 -13.47 23.57 5.17
CA ARG A 117 -13.09 23.99 3.81
C ARG A 117 -12.81 22.79 2.90
N LEU A 118 -11.98 21.84 3.37
CA LEU A 118 -11.72 20.60 2.62
C LEU A 118 -12.99 19.79 2.39
N ALA A 119 -13.92 19.77 3.36
CA ALA A 119 -15.21 19.12 3.18
C ALA A 119 -16.11 19.80 2.14
N GLU A 120 -16.04 21.12 1.99
CA GLU A 120 -16.76 21.85 0.91
C GLU A 120 -16.21 21.47 -0.47
N GLU A 121 -14.89 21.45 -0.63
CA GLU A 121 -14.21 21.03 -1.87
C GLU A 121 -14.51 19.56 -2.21
N VAL A 122 -14.48 18.65 -1.21
CA VAL A 122 -14.82 17.23 -1.38
C VAL A 122 -16.30 17.05 -1.73
N ALA A 123 -17.22 17.78 -1.09
CA ALA A 123 -18.64 17.71 -1.41
C ALA A 123 -18.95 18.27 -2.81
N ALA A 124 -18.15 19.22 -3.33
CA ALA A 124 -18.24 19.72 -4.70
C ALA A 124 -17.85 18.65 -5.73
N ILE A 125 -16.79 17.87 -5.47
CA ILE A 125 -16.35 16.75 -6.35
C ILE A 125 -17.45 15.71 -6.59
N ALA A 126 -18.42 15.56 -5.68
CA ALA A 126 -19.56 14.66 -5.86
C ALA A 126 -20.69 15.22 -6.73
N ARG A 127 -20.84 16.55 -6.80
CA ARG A 127 -21.97 17.23 -7.48
C ARG A 127 -21.60 17.82 -8.84
N ASP A 128 -20.37 18.33 -8.96
CA ASP A 128 -19.95 19.17 -10.07
C ASP A 128 -19.43 18.32 -11.24
N ASP A 129 -19.40 18.88 -12.44
CA ASP A 129 -18.77 18.20 -13.59
C ASP A 129 -17.25 18.19 -13.45
N LEU A 130 -16.67 16.99 -13.45
CA LEU A 130 -15.22 16.80 -13.41
C LEU A 130 -14.67 16.72 -14.85
N PRO A 131 -13.50 17.33 -15.14
CA PRO A 131 -12.85 17.17 -16.44
C PRO A 131 -12.60 15.69 -16.75
N ALA A 132 -12.87 15.24 -17.99
CA ALA A 132 -12.73 13.83 -18.38
C ALA A 132 -11.37 13.19 -17.99
N PRO A 133 -10.19 13.86 -18.13
CA PRO A 133 -8.91 13.30 -17.70
C PRO A 133 -8.82 12.95 -16.21
N VAL A 134 -9.64 13.58 -15.35
CA VAL A 134 -9.70 13.32 -13.91
C VAL A 134 -10.39 11.98 -13.65
N LEU A 135 -11.53 11.72 -14.29
CA LEU A 135 -12.26 10.46 -14.18
C LEU A 135 -11.53 9.31 -14.88
N GLU A 136 -10.90 9.58 -16.04
CA GLU A 136 -10.03 8.63 -16.72
C GLU A 136 -8.85 8.22 -15.83
N ARG A 137 -8.13 9.17 -15.22
CA ARG A 137 -7.04 8.86 -14.28
C ARG A 137 -7.54 8.12 -13.03
N ALA A 138 -8.73 8.45 -12.51
CA ALA A 138 -9.30 7.71 -11.39
C ALA A 138 -9.57 6.23 -11.76
N LEU A 139 -10.04 5.97 -12.98
CA LEU A 139 -10.24 4.60 -13.49
C LEU A 139 -8.92 3.87 -13.75
N ASP A 140 -7.88 4.58 -14.17
CA ASP A 140 -6.52 4.04 -14.35
C ASP A 140 -5.92 3.61 -13.00
N LEU A 141 -6.06 4.45 -11.97
CA LEU A 141 -5.58 4.17 -10.62
C LEU A 141 -6.42 3.08 -9.94
N LEU A 142 -7.73 2.98 -10.23
CA LEU A 142 -8.56 1.85 -9.77
C LEU A 142 -8.07 0.52 -10.37
N ARG A 143 -7.77 0.49 -11.67
CA ARG A 143 -7.20 -0.67 -12.36
C ARG A 143 -5.85 -1.06 -11.76
N ASP A 144 -4.97 -0.09 -11.51
CA ASP A 144 -3.68 -0.31 -10.87
C ASP A 144 -3.85 -0.92 -9.47
N TYR A 145 -4.69 -0.30 -8.65
CA TYR A 145 -5.06 -0.77 -7.31
C TYR A 145 -5.60 -2.21 -7.32
N LEU A 146 -6.54 -2.55 -8.20
CA LEU A 146 -7.09 -3.90 -8.31
C LEU A 146 -5.99 -4.90 -8.71
N GLY A 147 -5.12 -4.52 -9.64
CA GLY A 147 -3.96 -5.32 -10.02
C GLY A 147 -3.05 -5.62 -8.82
N VAL A 148 -2.58 -4.59 -8.12
CA VAL A 148 -1.65 -4.77 -6.99
C VAL A 148 -2.29 -5.45 -5.78
N ALA A 149 -3.57 -5.20 -5.49
CA ALA A 149 -4.30 -5.85 -4.41
C ALA A 149 -4.48 -7.34 -4.66
N LEU A 150 -4.82 -7.74 -5.89
CA LEU A 150 -4.88 -9.15 -6.30
C LEU A 150 -3.48 -9.78 -6.31
N GLY A 151 -2.49 -9.06 -6.84
CA GLY A 151 -1.10 -9.53 -6.87
C GLY A 151 -0.52 -9.80 -5.49
N GLY A 152 -0.92 -8.99 -4.49
CA GLY A 152 -0.53 -9.11 -3.09
C GLY A 152 -1.43 -10.00 -2.21
N ALA A 153 -2.53 -10.55 -2.75
CA ALA A 153 -3.56 -11.26 -1.96
C ALA A 153 -3.05 -12.56 -1.31
N ALA A 154 -2.04 -13.19 -1.91
CA ALA A 154 -1.42 -14.44 -1.47
C ALA A 154 -0.07 -14.25 -0.74
N GLU A 155 0.40 -13.00 -0.57
CA GLU A 155 1.66 -12.73 0.12
C GLU A 155 1.58 -13.12 1.60
N GLU A 156 2.69 -13.60 2.17
CA GLU A 156 2.81 -14.08 3.55
C GLU A 156 2.21 -13.10 4.58
N SER A 157 2.47 -11.80 4.40
CA SER A 157 1.94 -10.71 5.22
C SER A 157 0.41 -10.61 5.17
N THR A 158 -0.16 -10.79 3.98
CA THR A 158 -1.60 -10.68 3.73
C THR A 158 -2.34 -11.90 4.28
N VAL A 159 -1.75 -13.09 4.11
CA VAL A 159 -2.27 -14.34 4.68
C VAL A 159 -2.22 -14.31 6.20
N ALA A 160 -1.09 -13.92 6.80
CA ALA A 160 -0.95 -13.79 8.25
C ALA A 160 -1.97 -12.78 8.83
N LEU A 161 -2.15 -11.64 8.17
CA LEU A 161 -3.13 -10.63 8.56
C LEU A 161 -4.57 -11.15 8.52
N ARG A 162 -4.97 -11.77 7.39
CA ARG A 162 -6.31 -12.36 7.23
C ARG A 162 -6.60 -13.44 8.27
N ASN A 163 -5.64 -14.33 8.53
CA ASN A 163 -5.75 -15.35 9.56
C ASN A 163 -5.97 -14.71 10.94
N GLY A 164 -5.23 -13.65 11.27
CA GLY A 164 -5.43 -12.88 12.51
C GLY A 164 -6.85 -12.28 12.61
N LEU A 165 -7.32 -11.59 11.57
CA LEU A 165 -8.67 -11.00 11.52
C LEU A 165 -9.78 -12.04 11.68
N ALA A 166 -9.61 -13.22 11.08
CA ALA A 166 -10.57 -14.32 11.18
C ALA A 166 -10.73 -14.86 12.61
N THR A 167 -9.71 -14.72 13.48
CA THR A 167 -9.83 -15.06 14.91
C THR A 167 -10.67 -14.06 15.70
N LEU A 168 -10.69 -12.79 15.28
CA LEU A 168 -11.42 -11.72 15.95
C LEU A 168 -12.89 -11.65 15.55
N HIS A 169 -13.21 -12.04 14.30
CA HIS A 169 -14.58 -12.05 13.81
C HIS A 169 -14.80 -13.14 12.76
N ALA A 170 -15.68 -14.10 13.08
CA ALA A 170 -16.13 -15.11 12.13
C ALA A 170 -17.28 -14.55 11.27
N GLY A 171 -17.00 -14.28 10.00
CA GLY A 171 -17.99 -13.96 8.97
C GLY A 171 -18.04 -12.50 8.54
N GLY A 172 -19.14 -12.15 7.88
CA GLY A 172 -19.34 -10.87 7.21
C GLY A 172 -19.75 -11.05 5.74
N ARG A 173 -19.95 -9.94 5.04
CA ARG A 173 -20.47 -9.90 3.65
C ARG A 173 -19.54 -9.18 2.67
N ALA A 174 -18.54 -8.45 3.16
CA ALA A 174 -17.68 -7.62 2.33
C ALA A 174 -16.54 -8.43 1.69
N THR A 175 -16.23 -8.09 0.46
CA THR A 175 -15.33 -8.82 -0.44
C THR A 175 -13.86 -8.61 -0.09
N VAL A 176 -13.17 -9.72 0.19
CA VAL A 176 -11.71 -9.78 0.23
C VAL A 176 -11.24 -10.12 -1.18
N LEU A 177 -10.44 -9.24 -1.78
CA LEU A 177 -9.96 -9.38 -3.16
C LEU A 177 -9.03 -10.60 -3.26
N GLY A 178 -9.20 -11.40 -4.32
CA GLY A 178 -8.39 -12.61 -4.55
C GLY A 178 -8.68 -13.76 -3.58
N ALA A 179 -9.77 -13.71 -2.80
CA ALA A 179 -10.12 -14.71 -1.80
C ALA A 179 -11.59 -15.14 -1.86
N ALA A 180 -11.88 -16.35 -1.38
CA ALA A 180 -13.23 -16.87 -1.18
C ALA A 180 -13.88 -16.35 0.12
N ASP A 181 -13.03 -15.91 1.06
CA ASP A 181 -13.42 -15.34 2.33
C ASP A 181 -14.31 -14.10 2.17
N ARG A 182 -15.10 -13.82 3.21
CA ARG A 182 -15.79 -12.56 3.41
C ARG A 182 -15.58 -12.11 4.85
N LEU A 183 -15.37 -10.82 5.03
CA LEU A 183 -15.15 -10.20 6.34
C LEU A 183 -16.22 -9.11 6.56
N SER A 184 -16.20 -8.49 7.74
CA SER A 184 -16.89 -7.20 7.93
C SER A 184 -16.24 -6.15 7.01
N ALA A 185 -17.00 -5.14 6.56
CA ALA A 185 -16.46 -4.11 5.65
C ALA A 185 -15.17 -3.41 6.16
N PRO A 186 -15.02 -3.05 7.44
CA PRO A 186 -13.76 -2.48 7.94
C PRO A 186 -12.59 -3.47 7.86
N HIS A 187 -12.81 -4.76 8.14
CA HIS A 187 -11.77 -5.79 8.05
C HIS A 187 -11.45 -6.19 6.59
N ALA A 188 -12.43 -6.13 5.68
CA ALA A 188 -12.21 -6.31 4.24
C ALA A 188 -11.39 -5.15 3.67
N ALA A 189 -11.74 -3.89 4.00
CA ALA A 189 -10.93 -2.73 3.65
C ALA A 189 -9.49 -2.86 4.17
N LEU A 190 -9.31 -3.35 5.41
CA LEU A 190 -7.99 -3.56 5.98
C LEU A 190 -7.17 -4.64 5.27
N ALA A 191 -7.79 -5.80 4.99
CA ALA A 191 -7.13 -6.88 4.26
C ALA A 191 -6.76 -6.47 2.83
N ASN A 192 -7.66 -5.79 2.13
CA ASN A 192 -7.46 -5.34 0.75
C ASN A 192 -6.37 -4.26 0.64
N GLY A 193 -6.35 -3.29 1.57
CA GLY A 193 -5.34 -2.23 1.55
C GLY A 193 -3.95 -2.73 1.93
N ALA A 194 -3.87 -3.72 2.82
CA ALA A 194 -2.62 -4.39 3.13
C ALA A 194 -2.12 -5.27 1.98
N ALA A 195 -3.02 -5.94 1.25
CA ALA A 195 -2.68 -6.68 0.03
C ALA A 195 -2.13 -5.74 -1.06
N ALA A 196 -2.79 -4.60 -1.30
CA ALA A 196 -2.37 -3.60 -2.28
C ALA A 196 -0.93 -3.11 -2.04
N HIS A 197 -0.54 -2.94 -0.78
CA HIS A 197 0.78 -2.46 -0.37
C HIS A 197 1.83 -3.58 -0.20
N ALA A 198 1.49 -4.85 -0.47
CA ALA A 198 2.40 -5.98 -0.21
C ALA A 198 3.53 -6.12 -1.24
N LEU A 199 3.31 -5.70 -2.49
CA LEU A 199 4.27 -5.90 -3.59
C LEU A 199 5.25 -4.73 -3.83
N GLU A 200 5.12 -3.62 -3.09
CA GLU A 200 5.77 -2.33 -3.41
C GLU A 200 5.48 -1.82 -4.84
N MET A 201 4.38 -2.25 -5.47
CA MET A 201 3.97 -1.86 -6.83
C MET A 201 2.83 -0.85 -6.91
N ASP A 202 2.30 -0.45 -5.76
CA ASP A 202 1.20 0.49 -5.64
C ASP A 202 1.63 1.94 -5.95
N ASP A 203 0.63 2.80 -6.11
CA ASP A 203 0.80 4.19 -6.51
C ASP A 203 1.61 5.03 -5.50
N THR A 204 2.08 6.19 -5.95
CA THR A 204 2.85 7.11 -5.12
C THR A 204 2.69 8.55 -5.63
N HIS A 205 2.10 9.41 -4.79
CA HIS A 205 2.09 10.86 -5.00
C HIS A 205 3.43 11.45 -4.55
N GLN A 206 4.16 12.06 -5.49
CA GLN A 206 5.53 12.49 -5.28
C GLN A 206 5.65 13.59 -4.23
N GLY A 207 4.78 14.61 -4.30
CA GLY A 207 4.84 15.79 -3.44
C GLY A 207 4.57 15.47 -1.96
N GLY A 208 3.66 14.53 -1.69
CA GLY A 208 3.32 14.06 -0.35
C GLY A 208 4.13 12.86 0.14
N SER A 209 4.94 12.23 -0.72
CA SER A 209 5.64 10.96 -0.42
C SER A 209 4.69 9.90 0.18
N ILE A 210 3.53 9.74 -0.47
CA ILE A 210 2.40 8.99 0.07
C ILE A 210 1.83 8.03 -0.98
N HIS A 211 1.43 6.85 -0.52
CA HIS A 211 0.67 5.88 -1.32
C HIS A 211 -0.81 6.11 -1.05
N LEU A 212 -1.61 6.35 -2.09
CA LEU A 212 -2.98 6.85 -1.94
C LEU A 212 -3.99 5.75 -2.28
N GLY A 213 -3.82 5.06 -3.40
CA GLY A 213 -4.79 4.10 -3.92
C GLY A 213 -5.02 2.91 -2.97
N ALA A 214 -3.95 2.39 -2.38
CA ALA A 214 -4.01 1.30 -1.40
C ALA A 214 -4.90 1.60 -0.18
N THR A 215 -5.02 2.88 0.20
CA THR A 215 -5.89 3.31 1.31
C THR A 215 -7.28 3.71 0.81
N VAL A 216 -7.32 4.58 -0.20
CA VAL A 216 -8.55 5.24 -0.65
C VAL A 216 -9.50 4.27 -1.35
N PHE A 217 -9.03 3.46 -2.29
CA PHE A 217 -9.90 2.50 -2.98
C PHE A 217 -10.36 1.36 -2.07
N SER A 218 -9.53 0.92 -1.12
CA SER A 218 -9.94 -0.09 -0.13
C SER A 218 -11.08 0.39 0.76
N ALA A 219 -11.04 1.65 1.21
CA ALA A 219 -12.13 2.25 1.98
C ALA A 219 -13.37 2.50 1.10
N ALA A 220 -13.19 3.07 -0.10
CA ALA A 220 -14.28 3.43 -1.00
C ALA A 220 -15.06 2.20 -1.51
N LEU A 221 -14.36 1.12 -1.92
CA LEU A 221 -15.02 -0.10 -2.40
C LEU A 221 -15.75 -0.85 -1.28
N ALA A 222 -15.17 -0.93 -0.08
CA ALA A 222 -15.83 -1.55 1.07
C ALA A 222 -17.07 -0.74 1.53
N ALA A 223 -17.02 0.59 1.44
CA ALA A 223 -18.18 1.45 1.65
C ALA A 223 -19.24 1.28 0.55
N ALA A 224 -18.81 1.14 -0.71
CA ALA A 224 -19.69 1.01 -1.86
C ALA A 224 -20.43 -0.33 -1.86
N GLU A 225 -19.79 -1.41 -1.42
CA GLU A 225 -20.43 -2.73 -1.24
C GLU A 225 -21.49 -2.71 -0.13
N LEU A 226 -21.34 -1.86 0.90
CA LEU A 226 -22.37 -1.63 1.92
C LEU A 226 -23.54 -0.77 1.43
N ALA A 227 -23.28 0.17 0.53
CA ALA A 227 -24.26 1.14 0.02
C ALA A 227 -24.91 0.73 -1.31
N ASP A 228 -24.46 -0.35 -1.92
CA ASP A 228 -24.71 -0.73 -3.32
C ASP A 228 -24.45 0.42 -4.31
N ALA A 229 -23.36 1.16 -4.07
CA ALA A 229 -23.07 2.41 -4.79
C ALA A 229 -22.65 2.17 -6.25
N ARG A 230 -22.87 3.19 -7.08
CA ARG A 230 -22.49 3.22 -8.49
C ARG A 230 -20.97 3.36 -8.67
N GLY A 231 -20.46 2.97 -9.84
CA GLY A 231 -19.03 3.08 -10.13
C GLY A 231 -18.54 4.52 -10.25
N ASP A 232 -19.31 5.43 -10.85
CA ASP A 232 -19.00 6.88 -10.87
C ASP A 232 -18.86 7.47 -9.46
N THR A 233 -19.67 7.01 -8.51
CA THR A 233 -19.60 7.43 -7.10
C THR A 233 -18.27 7.02 -6.47
N VAL A 234 -17.76 5.81 -6.78
CA VAL A 234 -16.44 5.36 -6.30
C VAL A 234 -15.30 6.14 -6.95
N LEU A 235 -15.38 6.45 -8.24
CA LEU A 235 -14.35 7.25 -8.92
C LEU A 235 -14.29 8.68 -8.35
N ARG A 236 -15.45 9.34 -8.17
CA ARG A 236 -15.54 10.67 -7.53
C ARG A 236 -15.06 10.64 -6.07
N ALA A 237 -15.43 9.61 -5.31
CA ALA A 237 -14.94 9.40 -3.95
C ALA A 237 -13.42 9.24 -3.89
N ALA A 238 -12.83 8.53 -4.86
CA ALA A 238 -11.39 8.41 -4.98
C ALA A 238 -10.73 9.77 -5.25
N VAL A 239 -11.26 10.58 -6.17
CA VAL A 239 -10.77 11.95 -6.41
C VAL A 239 -10.73 12.76 -5.11
N GLY A 240 -11.84 12.83 -4.38
CA GLY A 240 -11.91 13.55 -3.09
C GLY A 240 -10.97 12.99 -2.01
N GLY A 241 -10.81 11.67 -1.93
CA GLY A 241 -9.89 11.03 -0.99
C GLY A 241 -8.41 11.32 -1.31
N TYR A 242 -8.05 11.36 -2.60
CA TYR A 242 -6.70 11.72 -3.04
C TYR A 242 -6.39 13.19 -2.74
N GLU A 243 -7.31 14.13 -3.03
CA GLU A 243 -7.13 15.55 -2.70
C GLU A 243 -6.77 15.76 -1.22
N VAL A 244 -7.59 15.20 -0.32
CA VAL A 244 -7.41 15.38 1.13
C VAL A 244 -6.08 14.79 1.61
N ALA A 245 -5.81 13.53 1.28
CA ALA A 245 -4.62 12.84 1.78
C ALA A 245 -3.31 13.38 1.16
N ALA A 246 -3.30 13.70 -0.13
CA ALA A 246 -2.12 14.25 -0.81
C ALA A 246 -1.76 15.63 -0.26
N ARG A 247 -2.75 16.53 -0.12
CA ARG A 247 -2.52 17.89 0.39
C ARG A 247 -2.11 17.90 1.87
N LEU A 248 -2.70 17.04 2.71
CA LEU A 248 -2.24 16.86 4.10
C LEU A 248 -0.79 16.37 4.15
N ALA A 249 -0.42 15.38 3.33
CA ALA A 249 0.94 14.86 3.29
C ALA A 249 1.96 15.91 2.79
N MET A 250 1.60 16.72 1.79
CA MET A 250 2.39 17.87 1.36
C MET A 250 2.54 18.91 2.47
N ALA A 251 1.44 19.29 3.12
CA ALA A 251 1.40 20.30 4.18
C ALA A 251 2.18 19.89 5.44
N LEU A 252 2.34 18.59 5.71
CA LEU A 252 3.22 18.12 6.79
C LEU A 252 4.73 18.27 6.46
N ARG A 253 5.08 18.54 5.20
CA ARG A 253 6.44 18.44 4.64
C ARG A 253 7.07 17.05 4.90
N PRO A 254 7.00 16.10 3.95
CA PRO A 254 7.25 14.68 4.22
C PRO A 254 8.57 14.37 4.96
N ALA A 255 9.66 15.06 4.64
CA ALA A 255 10.94 14.89 5.34
C ALA A 255 10.87 15.19 6.86
N ALA A 256 10.12 16.22 7.27
CA ALA A 256 9.95 16.56 8.69
C ALA A 256 9.00 15.57 9.40
N HIS A 257 7.97 15.09 8.70
CA HIS A 257 7.07 14.04 9.22
C HIS A 257 7.79 12.70 9.42
N TYR A 258 8.59 12.28 8.43
CA TYR A 258 9.49 11.13 8.56
C TYR A 258 10.52 11.35 9.69
N GLY A 259 11.03 12.57 9.87
CA GLY A 259 11.92 12.92 10.99
C GLY A 259 11.29 12.71 12.37
N ARG A 260 9.95 12.79 12.49
CA ARG A 260 9.20 12.43 13.71
C ARG A 260 8.84 10.94 13.82
N GLY A 261 9.30 10.09 12.89
CA GLY A 261 9.10 8.63 12.93
C GLY A 261 7.75 8.14 12.37
N PHE A 262 7.02 8.98 11.63
CA PHE A 262 5.69 8.65 11.11
C PHE A 262 5.65 8.37 9.60
N HIS A 263 4.74 7.49 9.18
CA HIS A 263 4.52 7.10 7.78
C HIS A 263 3.27 7.80 7.19
N PRO A 264 3.42 8.70 6.18
CA PRO A 264 2.31 9.46 5.59
C PRO A 264 1.10 8.63 5.17
N THR A 265 1.34 7.45 4.58
CA THR A 265 0.29 6.52 4.11
C THR A 265 -0.67 6.09 5.23
N GLY A 266 -0.17 5.96 6.47
CA GLY A 266 -1.02 5.65 7.63
C GLY A 266 -1.65 6.90 8.24
N THR A 267 -0.86 7.94 8.46
CA THR A 267 -1.27 9.16 9.19
C THR A 267 -2.15 10.11 8.37
N CYS A 268 -1.86 10.29 7.08
CA CYS A 268 -2.63 11.15 6.18
C CYS A 268 -3.68 10.35 5.40
N GLY A 269 -3.38 9.08 5.06
CA GLY A 269 -4.29 8.21 4.32
C GLY A 269 -5.64 8.02 5.02
N VAL A 270 -5.69 8.04 6.36
CA VAL A 270 -6.95 7.90 7.12
C VAL A 270 -7.96 9.02 6.82
N PHE A 271 -7.49 10.23 6.55
CA PHE A 271 -8.33 11.36 6.17
C PHE A 271 -8.86 11.19 4.74
N GLY A 272 -8.03 10.68 3.81
CA GLY A 272 -8.47 10.35 2.46
C GLY A 272 -9.50 9.22 2.42
N ALA A 273 -9.30 8.16 3.22
CA ALA A 273 -10.28 7.10 3.41
C ALA A 273 -11.59 7.62 4.02
N ALA A 274 -11.52 8.49 5.03
CA ALA A 274 -12.70 9.10 5.63
C ALA A 274 -13.48 9.98 4.64
N ALA A 275 -12.80 10.82 3.86
CA ALA A 275 -13.41 11.65 2.82
C ALA A 275 -14.08 10.78 1.74
N ALA A 276 -13.38 9.76 1.24
CA ALA A 276 -13.93 8.85 0.23
C ALA A 276 -15.13 8.04 0.75
N THR A 277 -15.06 7.47 1.95
CA THR A 277 -16.21 6.78 2.56
C THR A 277 -17.38 7.73 2.82
N ALA A 278 -17.12 8.95 3.29
CA ALA A 278 -18.17 9.95 3.51
C ALA A 278 -18.90 10.31 2.20
N LEU A 279 -18.18 10.46 1.09
CA LEU A 279 -18.78 10.65 -0.24
C LEU A 279 -19.59 9.44 -0.70
N VAL A 280 -19.09 8.22 -0.54
CA VAL A 280 -19.84 6.99 -0.89
C VAL A 280 -21.11 6.83 -0.04
N PHE A 281 -21.09 7.29 1.21
CA PHE A 281 -22.27 7.32 2.08
C PHE A 281 -23.19 8.53 1.86
N GLY A 282 -22.90 9.40 0.89
CA GLY A 282 -23.73 10.56 0.57
C GLY A 282 -23.76 11.62 1.67
N LEU A 283 -22.70 11.75 2.47
CA LEU A 283 -22.61 12.78 3.50
C LEU A 283 -22.42 14.17 2.88
N ASP A 284 -23.03 15.17 3.50
CA ASP A 284 -22.83 16.57 3.15
C ASP A 284 -21.51 17.11 3.72
N ARG A 285 -21.26 18.42 3.53
CA ARG A 285 -20.10 19.13 4.08
C ARG A 285 -19.89 18.83 5.57
N ASP A 286 -20.94 18.96 6.39
CA ASP A 286 -20.80 18.90 7.84
C ASP A 286 -20.54 17.46 8.30
N GLY A 287 -21.14 16.47 7.62
CA GLY A 287 -20.82 15.05 7.78
C GLY A 287 -19.39 14.69 7.35
N ILE A 288 -18.90 15.21 6.22
CA ILE A 288 -17.51 15.01 5.78
C ILE A 288 -16.52 15.67 6.76
N ALA A 289 -16.79 16.91 7.21
CA ALA A 289 -15.95 17.61 8.18
C ALA A 289 -15.88 16.86 9.52
N ALA A 290 -17.02 16.32 9.99
CA ALA A 290 -17.06 15.47 11.16
C ALA A 290 -16.26 14.17 10.95
N ALA A 291 -16.35 13.53 9.78
CA ALA A 291 -15.56 12.34 9.45
C ALA A 291 -14.05 12.61 9.48
N LEU A 292 -13.60 13.75 8.94
CA LEU A 292 -12.20 14.19 9.04
C LEU A 292 -11.78 14.45 10.50
N GLY A 293 -12.66 15.05 11.30
CA GLY A 293 -12.48 15.22 12.75
C GLY A 293 -12.23 13.91 13.50
N ILE A 294 -13.04 12.88 13.21
CA ILE A 294 -12.94 11.55 13.84
C ILE A 294 -11.73 10.76 13.30
N ALA A 295 -11.38 10.95 12.03
CA ALA A 295 -10.23 10.32 11.39
C ALA A 295 -8.90 10.78 12.03
N GLY A 296 -8.77 12.06 12.36
CA GLY A 296 -7.53 12.60 12.96
C GLY A 296 -7.18 12.02 14.33
N SER A 297 -8.17 11.58 15.12
CA SER A 297 -7.93 10.84 16.37
C SER A 297 -7.48 9.38 16.16
N GLN A 298 -7.50 8.89 14.92
CA GLN A 298 -7.08 7.53 14.54
C GLN A 298 -5.85 7.52 13.61
N ALA A 299 -5.28 8.69 13.30
CA ALA A 299 -4.10 8.83 12.46
C ALA A 299 -2.88 8.16 13.10
N ALA A 300 -2.40 7.07 12.51
CA ALA A 300 -1.30 6.28 13.06
C ALA A 300 -0.46 5.65 11.95
N GLY A 301 0.82 5.42 12.24
CA GLY A 301 1.73 4.68 11.37
C GLY A 301 3.18 4.93 11.76
N SER A 302 3.78 4.01 12.51
CA SER A 302 5.16 4.14 12.99
C SER A 302 6.14 3.58 11.95
N MET A 303 7.25 4.28 11.72
CA MET A 303 8.31 3.82 10.82
C MET A 303 9.20 2.70 11.38
N GLU A 304 8.94 2.20 12.60
CA GLU A 304 9.76 1.16 13.24
C GLU A 304 9.86 -0.15 12.44
N PHE A 305 9.01 -0.35 11.41
CA PHE A 305 9.19 -1.44 10.44
C PHE A 305 10.57 -1.45 9.76
N LEU A 306 11.24 -0.30 9.67
CA LEU A 306 12.59 -0.18 9.11
C LEU A 306 13.66 -0.92 9.93
N ALA A 307 13.41 -1.21 11.22
CA ALA A 307 14.38 -1.87 12.08
C ALA A 307 14.71 -3.32 11.66
N ASN A 308 13.77 -4.02 11.03
CA ASN A 308 13.94 -5.43 10.65
C ASN A 308 13.10 -5.90 9.44
N GLY A 309 12.51 -4.97 8.67
CA GLY A 309 11.68 -5.31 7.51
C GLY A 309 10.27 -5.81 7.87
N ALA A 310 9.75 -5.47 9.05
CA ALA A 310 8.43 -5.94 9.51
C ALA A 310 7.28 -5.54 8.56
N TRP A 311 6.30 -6.43 8.43
CA TRP A 311 5.11 -6.21 7.60
C TRP A 311 4.18 -5.10 8.10
N THR A 312 4.48 -4.41 9.21
CA THR A 312 3.69 -3.26 9.69
C THR A 312 3.68 -2.11 8.69
N LYS A 313 4.68 -1.96 7.81
CA LYS A 313 4.58 -1.08 6.63
C LYS A 313 3.32 -1.41 5.81
N ARG A 314 3.17 -2.69 5.44
CA ARG A 314 2.07 -3.25 4.64
C ARG A 314 0.72 -3.06 5.34
N LEU A 315 0.67 -3.16 6.67
CA LEU A 315 -0.54 -2.91 7.47
C LEU A 315 -1.07 -1.48 7.36
N HIS A 316 -0.21 -0.46 7.28
CA HIS A 316 -0.60 0.95 7.43
C HIS A 316 -1.75 1.42 6.51
N PRO A 317 -1.72 1.22 5.17
CA PRO A 317 -2.84 1.64 4.31
C PRO A 317 -4.15 0.91 4.63
N GLY A 318 -4.09 -0.38 4.97
CA GLY A 318 -5.26 -1.14 5.41
C GLY A 318 -5.83 -0.63 6.74
N TRP A 319 -4.97 -0.29 7.70
CA TRP A 319 -5.38 0.30 8.98
C TRP A 319 -6.04 1.68 8.78
N ALA A 320 -5.45 2.51 7.93
CA ALA A 320 -6.02 3.80 7.54
C ALA A 320 -7.37 3.66 6.84
N ALA A 321 -7.54 2.66 5.96
CA ALA A 321 -8.80 2.37 5.28
C ALA A 321 -9.91 1.96 6.26
N LEU A 322 -9.60 1.08 7.22
CA LEU A 322 -10.50 0.69 8.31
C LEU A 322 -10.92 1.89 9.17
N ALA A 323 -9.95 2.68 9.62
CA ALA A 323 -10.18 3.82 10.50
C ALA A 323 -10.99 4.93 9.81
N GLY A 324 -10.74 5.19 8.52
CA GLY A 324 -11.53 6.13 7.72
C GLY A 324 -12.97 5.66 7.52
N LEU A 325 -13.18 4.36 7.27
CA LEU A 325 -14.51 3.78 7.12
C LEU A 325 -15.32 3.86 8.44
N HIS A 326 -14.67 3.60 9.58
CA HIS A 326 -15.27 3.85 10.90
C HIS A 326 -15.57 5.34 11.14
N ALA A 327 -14.66 6.24 10.79
CA ALA A 327 -14.82 7.68 11.01
C ALA A 327 -16.06 8.24 10.28
N ALA A 328 -16.23 7.89 9.01
CA ALA A 328 -17.41 8.28 8.22
C ALA A 328 -18.71 7.60 8.71
N ALA A 329 -18.65 6.33 9.15
CA ALA A 329 -19.81 5.66 9.73
C ALA A 329 -20.26 6.30 11.05
N LEU A 330 -19.32 6.71 11.91
CA LEU A 330 -19.59 7.43 13.15
C LEU A 330 -20.11 8.85 12.90
N ALA A 331 -19.54 9.57 11.93
CA ALA A 331 -20.04 10.89 11.51
C ALA A 331 -21.49 10.80 11.02
N ARG A 332 -21.82 9.80 10.18
CA ARG A 332 -23.19 9.53 9.72
C ARG A 332 -24.17 9.24 10.87
N ALA A 333 -23.68 8.68 11.98
CA ALA A 333 -24.45 8.43 13.19
C ALA A 333 -24.53 9.65 14.15
N GLY A 334 -23.99 10.81 13.75
CA GLY A 334 -24.02 12.05 14.54
C GLY A 334 -22.94 12.14 15.62
N PHE A 335 -21.90 11.28 15.58
CA PHE A 335 -20.75 11.40 16.48
C PHE A 335 -20.00 12.72 16.19
N ARG A 336 -19.66 13.47 17.24
CA ARG A 336 -19.05 14.81 17.14
C ARG A 336 -17.54 14.75 17.30
N ALA A 337 -16.83 15.53 16.50
CA ALA A 337 -15.38 15.73 16.61
C ALA A 337 -14.99 17.19 16.34
N PRO A 338 -13.77 17.62 16.70
CA PRO A 338 -13.32 19.00 16.46
C PRO A 338 -13.20 19.33 14.97
N ALA A 339 -13.87 20.40 14.53
CA ALA A 339 -13.72 20.92 13.17
C ALA A 339 -12.29 21.45 12.87
N THR A 340 -11.53 21.78 13.91
CA THR A 340 -10.14 22.28 13.84
C THR A 340 -9.10 21.16 14.00
N ILE A 341 -9.42 19.93 13.60
CA ILE A 341 -8.54 18.75 13.77
C ILE A 341 -7.19 18.88 13.04
N ILE A 342 -7.09 19.75 12.03
CA ILE A 342 -5.88 19.90 11.21
C ILE A 342 -4.97 20.99 11.82
N GLU A 343 -5.55 22.14 12.12
CA GLU A 343 -4.90 23.42 12.42
C GLU A 343 -4.99 23.84 13.89
N GLY A 344 -5.83 23.18 14.71
CA GLY A 344 -5.99 23.50 16.12
C GLY A 344 -4.71 23.29 16.93
N ARG A 345 -4.67 23.82 18.16
CA ARG A 345 -3.51 23.75 19.09
C ARG A 345 -2.91 22.35 19.26
N SER A 346 -3.74 21.32 19.20
CA SER A 346 -3.34 19.90 19.28
C SER A 346 -3.71 19.14 17.99
N GLY A 347 -3.91 19.87 16.89
CA GLY A 347 -4.27 19.36 15.58
C GLY A 347 -3.10 18.79 14.82
N PHE A 348 -3.42 18.16 13.69
CA PHE A 348 -2.53 17.33 12.89
C PHE A 348 -1.23 18.03 12.48
N LEU A 349 -1.30 19.28 12.01
CA LEU A 349 -0.13 20.06 11.59
C LEU A 349 0.84 20.39 12.73
N HIS A 350 0.36 20.44 13.99
CA HIS A 350 1.19 20.71 15.16
C HIS A 350 1.73 19.42 15.81
N ALA A 351 0.93 18.35 15.78
CA ALA A 351 1.26 17.08 16.42
C ALA A 351 2.20 16.20 15.58
N TYR A 352 2.12 16.25 14.25
CA TYR A 352 2.81 15.29 13.37
C TYR A 352 4.00 15.85 12.58
N THR A 353 4.34 17.13 12.72
CA THR A 353 5.53 17.73 12.10
C THR A 353 6.01 18.96 12.87
N ASP A 354 7.26 19.37 12.66
CA ASP A 354 7.81 20.68 13.06
C ASP A 354 7.85 21.68 11.88
N GLY A 355 7.59 21.21 10.66
CA GLY A 355 7.78 21.97 9.42
C GLY A 355 6.49 22.21 8.64
N ALA A 356 5.35 22.34 9.32
CA ALA A 356 4.04 22.46 8.66
C ALA A 356 3.95 23.67 7.72
N ASP A 357 3.31 23.45 6.57
CA ASP A 357 2.98 24.48 5.58
C ASP A 357 1.51 24.39 5.20
N ALA A 358 0.68 25.15 5.90
CA ALA A 358 -0.76 25.17 5.71
C ALA A 358 -1.20 25.75 4.34
N ALA A 359 -0.32 26.44 3.61
CA ALA A 359 -0.66 26.95 2.28
C ALA A 359 -0.87 25.80 1.27
N LEU A 360 -0.16 24.68 1.45
CA LEU A 360 -0.27 23.46 0.62
C LEU A 360 -1.60 22.70 0.81
N LEU A 361 -2.47 23.17 1.71
CA LEU A 361 -3.85 22.68 1.89
C LEU A 361 -4.87 23.37 0.98
N ARG A 362 -4.45 24.41 0.24
CA ARG A 362 -5.26 25.05 -0.80
C ARG A 362 -5.00 24.37 -2.15
N PRO A 363 -5.95 24.36 -3.11
CA PRO A 363 -5.75 23.78 -4.43
C PRO A 363 -4.51 24.35 -5.13
N SER A 364 -3.64 23.48 -5.68
CA SER A 364 -2.37 23.88 -6.31
C SER A 364 -2.47 24.11 -7.82
N GLY A 365 -3.66 23.90 -8.41
CA GLY A 365 -3.93 23.96 -9.84
C GLY A 365 -4.05 22.55 -10.45
N GLY A 366 -5.29 22.13 -10.74
CA GLY A 366 -5.61 20.75 -11.10
C GLY A 366 -5.84 19.85 -9.87
N TYR A 367 -6.01 18.56 -10.12
CA TYR A 367 -6.28 17.53 -9.10
C TYR A 367 -5.05 16.67 -8.83
N GLU A 368 -4.78 16.35 -7.56
CA GLU A 368 -3.56 15.69 -7.09
C GLU A 368 -3.43 14.22 -7.56
N LEU A 369 -4.54 13.53 -7.91
CA LEU A 369 -4.46 12.21 -8.56
C LEU A 369 -3.82 12.26 -9.97
N LEU A 370 -3.90 13.40 -10.67
CA LEU A 370 -3.17 13.59 -11.94
C LEU A 370 -1.65 13.63 -11.72
N ARG A 371 -1.23 13.94 -10.48
CA ARG A 371 0.16 14.04 -10.02
C ARG A 371 0.63 12.79 -9.27
N THR A 372 -0.18 11.72 -9.30
CA THR A 372 0.17 10.42 -8.72
C THR A 372 0.81 9.53 -9.76
N SER A 373 1.93 8.92 -9.38
CA SER A 373 2.70 7.96 -10.18
C SER A 373 2.22 6.54 -9.89
N ILE A 374 2.32 5.62 -10.85
CA ILE A 374 2.22 4.17 -10.59
C ILE A 374 3.60 3.51 -10.71
N LYS A 375 3.82 2.35 -10.11
CA LYS A 375 5.12 1.66 -10.19
C LYS A 375 5.06 0.48 -11.17
N PRO A 376 5.85 0.47 -12.26
CA PRO A 376 5.97 -0.70 -13.13
C PRO A 376 6.79 -1.83 -12.51
N HIS A 377 7.74 -1.53 -11.61
CA HIS A 377 8.66 -2.52 -11.01
C HIS A 377 8.32 -2.80 -9.55
N ALA A 378 8.61 -4.01 -9.06
CA ALA A 378 8.27 -4.48 -7.71
C ALA A 378 9.27 -4.03 -6.64
N CYS A 379 9.42 -2.70 -6.47
CA CYS A 379 10.45 -2.14 -5.60
C CYS A 379 10.18 -0.69 -5.15
N CYS A 380 10.98 -0.24 -4.17
CA CYS A 380 10.99 1.11 -3.64
C CYS A 380 11.03 2.19 -4.75
N ARG A 381 10.32 3.32 -4.55
CA ARG A 381 10.19 4.39 -5.56
C ARG A 381 11.54 4.92 -6.06
N TYR A 382 12.57 4.98 -5.21
CA TYR A 382 13.92 5.42 -5.59
C TYR A 382 14.67 4.47 -6.55
N MET A 383 14.20 3.23 -6.72
CA MET A 383 14.82 2.23 -7.61
C MET A 383 14.18 2.19 -9.01
N GLN A 384 13.00 2.78 -9.21
CA GLN A 384 12.25 2.70 -10.47
C GLN A 384 13.06 3.29 -11.64
N GLY A 385 13.59 4.51 -11.49
CA GLY A 385 14.41 5.16 -12.53
C GLY A 385 15.70 4.42 -12.89
N PRO A 386 16.52 3.99 -11.91
CA PRO A 386 17.68 3.14 -12.19
C PRO A 386 17.35 1.82 -12.87
N ILE A 387 16.22 1.19 -12.54
CA ILE A 387 15.76 -0.04 -13.19
C ILE A 387 15.28 0.24 -14.62
N ASP A 388 14.52 1.31 -14.87
CA ASP A 388 14.14 1.75 -16.22
C ASP A 388 15.38 1.96 -17.10
N ALA A 389 16.39 2.69 -16.58
CA ALA A 389 17.64 2.95 -17.27
C ALA A 389 18.40 1.64 -17.59
N ALA A 390 18.48 0.71 -16.62
CA ALA A 390 19.12 -0.59 -16.82
C ALA A 390 18.40 -1.47 -17.87
N LEU A 391 17.07 -1.52 -17.83
CA LEU A 391 16.25 -2.24 -18.82
C LEU A 391 16.41 -1.64 -20.22
N ALA A 392 16.38 -0.31 -20.33
CA ALA A 392 16.58 0.41 -21.60
C ALA A 392 17.97 0.12 -22.19
N LEU A 393 19.03 0.15 -21.37
CA LEU A 393 20.40 -0.18 -21.80
C LEU A 393 20.52 -1.63 -22.26
N ARG A 394 19.93 -2.58 -21.52
CA ARG A 394 19.89 -4.01 -21.90
C ARG A 394 19.22 -4.20 -23.25
N ALA A 395 18.06 -3.59 -23.46
CA ALA A 395 17.29 -3.70 -24.69
C ALA A 395 18.01 -3.05 -25.90
N ALA A 396 18.51 -1.81 -25.74
CA ALA A 396 19.13 -1.05 -26.82
C ALA A 396 20.47 -1.63 -27.30
N HIS A 397 21.24 -2.24 -26.39
CA HIS A 397 22.60 -2.73 -26.70
C HIS A 397 22.75 -4.26 -26.63
N ARG A 398 21.67 -5.00 -26.34
CA ARG A 398 21.69 -6.46 -26.12
C ARG A 398 22.78 -6.86 -25.12
N LEU A 399 22.87 -6.13 -24.00
CA LEU A 399 23.93 -6.31 -23.02
C LEU A 399 23.91 -7.73 -22.45
N ASP A 400 25.05 -8.40 -22.54
CA ASP A 400 25.33 -9.64 -21.82
C ASP A 400 25.79 -9.29 -20.38
N PRO A 401 25.04 -9.69 -19.34
CA PRO A 401 25.38 -9.43 -17.93
C PRO A 401 26.76 -9.97 -17.52
N SER A 402 27.24 -11.06 -18.14
CA SER A 402 28.54 -11.65 -17.82
C SER A 402 29.72 -10.73 -18.20
N ASN A 403 29.52 -9.92 -19.26
CA ASN A 403 30.48 -8.96 -19.78
C ASN A 403 30.49 -7.61 -19.04
N VAL A 404 29.63 -7.42 -18.04
CA VAL A 404 29.63 -6.21 -17.20
C VAL A 404 30.77 -6.26 -16.18
N ALA A 405 31.67 -5.28 -16.26
CA ALA A 405 32.76 -5.10 -15.30
C ALA A 405 32.31 -4.30 -14.07
N ARG A 406 31.56 -3.21 -14.27
CA ARG A 406 31.08 -2.32 -13.19
C ARG A 406 29.81 -1.58 -13.59
N ILE A 407 28.96 -1.26 -12.61
CA ILE A 407 27.78 -0.42 -12.78
C ILE A 407 27.89 0.76 -11.82
N GLU A 408 27.76 1.98 -12.36
CA GLU A 408 27.63 3.21 -11.60
C GLU A 408 26.20 3.73 -11.68
N ILE A 409 25.67 4.26 -10.57
CA ILE A 409 24.33 4.85 -10.52
C ILE A 409 24.40 6.19 -9.81
N GLY A 410 23.95 7.26 -10.45
CA GLY A 410 23.66 8.53 -9.79
C GLY A 410 22.21 8.55 -9.33
N MET A 411 22.00 8.89 -8.06
CA MET A 411 20.67 8.96 -7.47
C MET A 411 20.54 10.11 -6.46
N LEU A 412 19.29 10.38 -6.08
CA LEU A 412 18.92 11.33 -5.04
C LEU A 412 19.49 10.96 -3.67
N ALA A 413 20.03 11.95 -2.96
CA ALA A 413 20.58 11.79 -1.62
C ALA A 413 19.56 11.26 -0.61
N ALA A 414 18.28 11.64 -0.76
CA ALA A 414 17.19 11.18 0.10
C ALA A 414 16.89 9.67 -0.02
N GLY A 415 17.15 9.07 -1.19
CA GLY A 415 16.91 7.64 -1.43
C GLY A 415 18.09 6.75 -1.03
N HIS A 416 19.32 7.26 -1.13
CA HIS A 416 20.55 6.51 -0.92
C HIS A 416 20.61 5.71 0.40
N PRO A 417 20.34 6.28 1.59
CA PRO A 417 20.39 5.51 2.84
C PRO A 417 19.28 4.43 2.91
N ILE A 418 18.19 4.57 2.14
CA ILE A 418 17.06 3.63 2.16
C ILE A 418 17.38 2.38 1.32
N VAL A 419 17.99 2.55 0.14
CA VAL A 419 18.17 1.47 -0.84
C VAL A 419 19.63 1.06 -1.13
N CYS A 420 20.60 1.74 -0.54
CA CYS A 420 22.04 1.45 -0.71
C CYS A 420 22.78 1.11 0.59
N GLU A 421 22.20 1.41 1.77
CA GLU A 421 22.86 1.23 3.07
C GLU A 421 22.08 0.24 3.96
N PRO A 422 22.75 -0.61 4.76
CA PRO A 422 24.17 -0.94 4.69
C PRO A 422 24.48 -1.79 3.43
N VAL A 423 25.59 -1.50 2.76
CA VAL A 423 25.86 -1.96 1.38
C VAL A 423 25.93 -3.48 1.25
N GLU A 424 26.42 -4.18 2.27
CA GLU A 424 26.53 -5.64 2.32
C GLU A 424 25.15 -6.30 2.31
N ALA A 425 24.23 -5.78 3.12
CA ALA A 425 22.85 -6.29 3.19
C ALA A 425 22.05 -5.95 1.93
N LYS A 426 22.33 -4.81 1.29
CA LYS A 426 21.71 -4.47 0.01
C LYS A 426 22.24 -5.37 -1.11
N ARG A 427 23.55 -5.64 -1.19
CA ARG A 427 24.10 -6.54 -2.23
C ARG A 427 23.61 -7.98 -2.09
N ARG A 428 23.35 -8.45 -0.87
CA ARG A 428 22.82 -9.80 -0.58
C ARG A 428 21.55 -9.73 0.29
N PRO A 429 20.38 -9.37 -0.30
CA PRO A 429 19.12 -9.35 0.44
C PRO A 429 18.73 -10.76 0.89
N ARG A 430 18.13 -10.89 2.08
CA ARG A 430 17.80 -12.19 2.68
C ARG A 430 16.31 -12.52 2.66
N SER A 431 15.50 -11.56 2.22
CA SER A 431 14.03 -11.64 2.14
C SER A 431 13.53 -10.87 0.93
N VAL A 432 12.26 -11.11 0.55
CA VAL A 432 11.57 -10.34 -0.50
C VAL A 432 11.55 -8.85 -0.15
N VAL A 433 11.33 -8.50 1.14
CA VAL A 433 11.33 -7.12 1.62
C VAL A 433 12.72 -6.48 1.47
N ASP A 434 13.81 -7.19 1.84
CA ASP A 434 15.17 -6.67 1.65
C ASP A 434 15.46 -6.38 0.18
N ALA A 435 15.02 -7.26 -0.73
CA ALA A 435 15.21 -7.13 -2.17
C ALA A 435 14.42 -5.96 -2.76
N GLN A 436 13.15 -5.80 -2.36
CA GLN A 436 12.28 -4.67 -2.74
C GLN A 436 12.90 -3.31 -2.38
N PHE A 437 13.80 -3.27 -1.39
CA PHE A 437 14.53 -2.08 -0.95
C PHE A 437 16.04 -2.18 -1.20
N SER A 438 16.48 -2.92 -2.23
CA SER A 438 17.90 -3.01 -2.62
C SER A 438 18.14 -2.56 -4.06
N LEU A 439 18.78 -1.40 -4.22
CA LEU A 439 19.18 -0.89 -5.52
C LEU A 439 20.23 -1.78 -6.23
N PRO A 440 21.30 -2.28 -5.56
CA PRO A 440 22.24 -3.22 -6.18
C PRO A 440 21.58 -4.48 -6.73
N PHE A 441 20.68 -5.09 -5.95
CA PHE A 441 19.98 -6.31 -6.35
C PHE A 441 18.98 -6.04 -7.47
N GLY A 442 18.13 -5.00 -7.33
CA GLY A 442 17.10 -4.69 -8.33
C GLY A 442 17.66 -4.35 -9.72
N VAL A 443 18.79 -3.64 -9.79
CA VAL A 443 19.46 -3.34 -11.07
C VAL A 443 20.15 -4.58 -11.64
N ALA A 444 20.73 -5.44 -10.80
CA ALA A 444 21.29 -6.72 -11.24
C ALA A 444 20.20 -7.66 -11.81
N VAL A 445 19.06 -7.79 -11.12
CA VAL A 445 17.86 -8.49 -11.60
C VAL A 445 17.40 -7.94 -12.95
N ALA A 446 17.27 -6.62 -13.08
CA ALA A 446 16.84 -5.99 -14.33
C ALA A 446 17.75 -6.33 -15.52
N LEU A 447 19.07 -6.33 -15.31
CA LEU A 447 20.04 -6.69 -16.35
C LEU A 447 20.08 -8.19 -16.65
N VAL A 448 20.00 -9.06 -15.65
CA VAL A 448 20.00 -10.52 -15.83
C VAL A 448 18.70 -10.98 -16.49
N CYS A 449 17.56 -10.73 -15.84
CA CYS A 449 16.26 -11.24 -16.26
C CYS A 449 15.70 -10.48 -17.47
N GLY A 450 15.94 -9.15 -17.55
CA GLY A 450 15.24 -8.26 -18.48
C GLY A 450 13.87 -7.82 -18.00
N SER A 451 13.58 -8.05 -16.72
CA SER A 451 12.35 -7.65 -16.03
C SER A 451 12.67 -7.41 -14.55
N ALA A 452 11.77 -6.70 -13.87
CA ALA A 452 11.85 -6.41 -12.43
C ALA A 452 10.46 -6.55 -11.79
N SER A 453 9.76 -7.64 -12.15
CA SER A 453 8.41 -7.95 -11.67
C SER A 453 8.46 -8.77 -10.37
N PRO A 454 7.32 -9.00 -9.68
CA PRO A 454 7.30 -9.74 -8.41
C PRO A 454 7.91 -11.14 -8.46
N SER A 455 7.95 -11.81 -9.62
CA SER A 455 8.58 -13.13 -9.77
C SER A 455 10.11 -13.08 -9.72
N GLU A 456 10.74 -11.93 -9.99
CA GLU A 456 12.20 -11.77 -9.96
C GLU A 456 12.73 -11.27 -8.60
N PHE A 457 11.84 -10.88 -7.68
CA PHE A 457 12.18 -10.42 -6.33
C PHE A 457 11.97 -11.50 -5.25
N THR A 458 11.75 -12.76 -5.66
CA THR A 458 11.37 -13.86 -4.75
C THR A 458 12.04 -15.19 -5.12
N GLY A 459 11.96 -16.16 -4.20
CA GLY A 459 12.45 -17.52 -4.40
C GLY A 459 13.94 -17.59 -4.72
N GLY A 460 14.30 -18.40 -5.72
CA GLY A 460 15.69 -18.69 -6.08
C GLY A 460 16.51 -17.46 -6.49
N TRP A 461 15.88 -16.39 -6.98
CA TRP A 461 16.58 -15.17 -7.40
C TRP A 461 17.33 -14.47 -6.27
N LEU A 462 16.87 -14.59 -5.02
CA LEU A 462 17.58 -14.07 -3.84
C LEU A 462 18.95 -14.76 -3.62
N THR A 463 19.15 -15.93 -4.20
CA THR A 463 20.35 -16.76 -4.08
C THR A 463 21.06 -17.01 -5.42
N GLU A 464 20.56 -16.45 -6.53
CA GLU A 464 21.06 -16.71 -7.88
C GLU A 464 22.47 -16.11 -8.07
N PRO A 465 23.52 -16.94 -8.31
CA PRO A 465 24.89 -16.44 -8.42
C PRO A 465 25.07 -15.32 -9.45
N ALA A 466 24.44 -15.43 -10.62
CA ALA A 466 24.58 -14.41 -11.67
C ALA A 466 24.03 -13.03 -11.24
N VAL A 467 22.96 -13.00 -10.45
CA VAL A 467 22.39 -11.76 -9.90
C VAL A 467 23.27 -11.22 -8.78
N LEU A 468 23.68 -12.05 -7.83
CA LEU A 468 24.47 -11.61 -6.67
C LEU A 468 25.87 -11.12 -7.06
N GLU A 469 26.54 -11.80 -8.01
CA GLU A 469 27.83 -11.35 -8.54
C GLU A 469 27.74 -10.02 -9.30
N LEU A 470 26.62 -9.73 -9.95
CA LEU A 470 26.40 -8.46 -10.64
C LEU A 470 26.02 -7.36 -9.65
N ALA A 471 25.24 -7.66 -8.60
CA ALA A 471 24.94 -6.74 -7.51
C ALA A 471 26.22 -6.29 -6.77
N ASP A 472 27.18 -7.20 -6.57
CA ASP A 472 28.51 -6.88 -6.02
C ASP A 472 29.31 -5.88 -6.89
N ARG A 473 28.96 -5.71 -8.17
CA ARG A 473 29.58 -4.75 -9.12
C ARG A 473 28.84 -3.40 -9.19
N VAL A 474 27.70 -3.25 -8.50
CA VAL A 474 26.95 -1.99 -8.45
C VAL A 474 27.55 -1.03 -7.40
N THR A 475 27.75 0.21 -7.81
CA THR A 475 28.12 1.35 -6.95
C THR A 475 27.13 2.49 -7.18
N ALA A 476 26.44 2.93 -6.13
CA ALA A 476 25.55 4.09 -6.19
C ALA A 476 26.21 5.30 -5.53
N VAL A 477 25.98 6.49 -6.10
CA VAL A 477 26.49 7.77 -5.58
C VAL A 477 25.35 8.79 -5.48
N ARG A 478 25.46 9.66 -4.48
CA ARG A 478 24.57 10.80 -4.28
C ARG A 478 25.02 11.92 -5.23
N ASP A 479 24.14 12.39 -6.10
CA ASP A 479 24.48 13.42 -7.10
C ASP A 479 23.67 14.70 -6.87
N ALA A 480 24.36 15.75 -6.40
CA ALA A 480 23.78 17.04 -6.07
C ALA A 480 23.07 17.73 -7.27
N ARG A 481 23.38 17.34 -8.50
CA ARG A 481 22.67 17.83 -9.70
C ARG A 481 21.25 17.27 -9.80
N LEU A 482 21.05 16.04 -9.33
CA LEU A 482 19.74 15.39 -9.24
C LEU A 482 18.93 15.99 -8.08
N ASP A 483 19.57 16.23 -6.94
CA ASP A 483 18.92 16.82 -5.76
C ASP A 483 18.40 18.25 -6.02
N ALA A 484 19.01 19.01 -6.95
CA ALA A 484 18.61 20.38 -7.29
C ALA A 484 17.18 20.50 -7.90
N VAL A 485 16.62 19.41 -8.43
CA VAL A 485 15.24 19.36 -8.96
C VAL A 485 14.27 18.57 -8.07
N PHE A 486 14.76 17.90 -7.03
CA PHE A 486 13.94 17.20 -6.05
C PHE A 486 13.17 18.20 -5.14
N PRO A 487 11.93 17.90 -4.70
CA PRO A 487 11.11 16.72 -5.01
C PRO A 487 10.21 16.87 -6.24
N ARG A 488 10.41 17.89 -7.10
CA ARG A 488 9.59 18.10 -8.31
C ARG A 488 9.86 17.05 -9.40
N GLN A 489 11.05 16.47 -9.41
CA GLN A 489 11.43 15.35 -10.26
C GLN A 489 12.14 14.30 -9.41
N TRP A 490 12.11 13.05 -9.87
CA TRP A 490 12.80 11.92 -9.23
C TRP A 490 13.84 11.30 -10.18
N PRO A 491 14.85 12.08 -10.62
CA PRO A 491 15.75 11.67 -11.69
C PRO A 491 16.85 10.71 -11.20
N SER A 492 17.47 10.02 -12.16
CA SER A 492 18.62 9.14 -11.95
C SER A 492 19.43 8.95 -13.23
N TRP A 493 20.66 8.45 -13.11
CA TRP A 493 21.43 7.96 -14.26
C TRP A 493 22.11 6.63 -13.94
N VAL A 494 22.29 5.79 -14.95
CA VAL A 494 22.98 4.49 -14.85
C VAL A 494 24.03 4.40 -15.95
N ARG A 495 25.25 4.05 -15.57
CA ARG A 495 26.39 3.81 -16.45
C ARG A 495 26.89 2.37 -16.26
N VAL A 496 26.86 1.59 -17.33
CA VAL A 496 27.37 0.23 -17.41
C VAL A 496 28.73 0.27 -18.11
N ILE A 497 29.77 -0.22 -17.43
CA ILE A 497 31.12 -0.38 -17.97
C ILE A 497 31.34 -1.87 -18.23
N LEU A 498 31.66 -2.21 -19.48
CA LEU A 498 31.93 -3.56 -19.94
C LEU A 498 33.42 -3.93 -19.78
N ARG A 499 33.73 -5.24 -19.83
CA ARG A 499 35.09 -5.80 -19.66
C ARG A 499 36.10 -5.39 -20.73
N ASP A 500 35.63 -4.98 -21.90
CA ASP A 500 36.43 -4.42 -23.00
C ASP A 500 36.71 -2.90 -22.83
N GLY A 501 36.19 -2.28 -21.77
CA GLY A 501 36.25 -0.84 -21.54
C GLY A 501 35.10 -0.04 -22.18
N THR A 502 34.20 -0.69 -22.93
CA THR A 502 33.04 -0.03 -23.53
C THR A 502 32.10 0.50 -22.45
N VAL A 503 31.69 1.76 -22.58
CA VAL A 503 30.73 2.42 -21.68
C VAL A 503 29.38 2.57 -22.37
N ARG A 504 28.29 2.31 -21.63
CA ARG A 504 26.90 2.57 -22.02
C ARG A 504 26.20 3.29 -20.89
N GLU A 505 25.45 4.35 -21.20
CA GLU A 505 24.87 5.24 -20.21
C GLU A 505 23.44 5.65 -20.58
N SER A 506 22.58 5.74 -19.58
CA SER A 506 21.19 6.18 -19.72
C SER A 506 20.81 7.05 -18.52
N ALA A 507 20.10 8.15 -18.79
CA ALA A 507 19.58 9.06 -17.78
C ALA A 507 18.06 9.12 -17.88
N VAL A 508 17.40 9.11 -16.73
CA VAL A 508 15.93 9.10 -16.59
C VAL A 508 15.54 10.29 -15.73
N ALA A 509 14.85 11.27 -16.32
CA ALA A 509 14.34 12.45 -15.61
C ALA A 509 13.02 12.13 -14.88
N HIS A 510 12.11 11.46 -15.58
CA HIS A 510 10.81 11.01 -15.09
C HIS A 510 10.71 9.49 -15.29
N PRO A 511 10.95 8.69 -14.23
CA PRO A 511 10.71 7.24 -14.25
C PRO A 511 9.36 6.85 -14.84
N ARG A 512 9.32 5.72 -15.54
CA ARG A 512 8.10 5.17 -16.14
C ARG A 512 7.06 4.97 -15.04
N GLY A 513 5.85 5.48 -15.24
CA GLY A 513 4.85 5.53 -14.18
C GLY A 513 4.55 6.93 -13.65
N ASP A 514 5.48 7.88 -13.80
CA ASP A 514 5.29 9.27 -13.35
C ASP A 514 4.23 10.02 -14.16
N PRO A 515 3.66 11.12 -13.63
CA PRO A 515 2.69 11.94 -14.35
C PRO A 515 3.12 12.36 -15.75
N GLU A 516 4.40 12.70 -15.94
CA GLU A 516 4.99 13.10 -17.22
C GLU A 516 5.41 11.92 -18.12
N ASN A 517 5.41 10.70 -17.58
CA ASN A 517 5.79 9.46 -18.26
C ASN A 517 4.79 8.34 -17.91
N PHE A 518 3.50 8.67 -18.00
CA PHE A 518 2.42 7.82 -17.50
C PHE A 518 2.14 6.70 -18.52
N PRO A 519 2.05 5.41 -18.09
CA PRO A 519 1.93 4.30 -19.02
C PRO A 519 0.65 4.34 -19.85
N ALA A 520 0.74 3.87 -21.09
CA ALA A 520 -0.42 3.79 -21.98
C ALA A 520 -1.44 2.74 -21.46
N ARG A 521 -2.71 2.87 -21.86
CA ARG A 521 -3.80 1.93 -21.51
C ARG A 521 -3.39 0.46 -21.62
N ALA A 522 -2.78 0.05 -22.73
CA ALA A 522 -2.34 -1.34 -22.95
C ALA A 522 -1.27 -1.81 -21.94
N GLU A 523 -0.43 -0.91 -21.44
CA GLU A 523 0.60 -1.21 -20.44
C GLU A 523 0.01 -1.30 -19.03
N LEU A 524 -1.00 -0.48 -18.74
CA LEU A 524 -1.83 -0.58 -17.52
C LEU A 524 -2.62 -1.89 -17.49
N ASP A 525 -3.24 -2.26 -18.62
CA ASP A 525 -3.99 -3.51 -18.77
C ASP A 525 -3.04 -4.71 -18.62
N ALA A 526 -1.86 -4.69 -19.23
CA ALA A 526 -0.84 -5.74 -19.07
C ALA A 526 -0.32 -5.87 -17.63
N LYS A 527 -0.06 -4.76 -16.92
CA LYS A 527 0.28 -4.79 -15.48
C LYS A 527 -0.86 -5.41 -14.67
N PHE A 528 -2.10 -4.95 -14.89
CA PHE A 528 -3.28 -5.48 -14.21
C PHE A 528 -3.43 -6.98 -14.43
N GLU A 529 -3.38 -7.46 -15.67
CA GLU A 529 -3.52 -8.89 -15.98
C GLU A 529 -2.41 -9.74 -15.33
N THR A 530 -1.16 -9.27 -15.40
CA THR A 530 0.00 -9.98 -14.84
C THR A 530 -0.14 -10.17 -13.33
N LEU A 531 -0.61 -9.14 -12.62
CA LEU A 531 -0.79 -9.20 -11.17
C LEU A 531 -2.08 -9.92 -10.76
N ALA A 532 -3.19 -9.71 -11.47
CA ALA A 532 -4.47 -10.37 -11.20
C ALA A 532 -4.38 -11.90 -11.35
N ARG A 533 -3.61 -12.39 -12.34
CA ARG A 533 -3.34 -13.83 -12.55
C ARG A 533 -2.59 -14.51 -11.39
N ARG A 534 -2.02 -13.76 -10.43
CA ARG A 534 -1.43 -14.33 -9.20
C ARG A 534 -2.48 -14.86 -8.22
N ALA A 535 -3.72 -14.37 -8.31
CA ALA A 535 -4.80 -14.74 -7.38
C ALA A 535 -6.10 -15.22 -8.05
N LEU A 536 -6.32 -14.91 -9.33
CA LEU A 536 -7.55 -15.25 -10.06
C LEU A 536 -7.27 -16.11 -11.30
N PRO A 537 -8.16 -17.05 -11.65
CA PRO A 537 -8.09 -17.78 -12.92
C PRO A 537 -8.41 -16.87 -14.12
N VAL A 538 -8.02 -17.29 -15.31
CA VAL A 538 -7.98 -16.46 -16.53
C VAL A 538 -9.35 -15.88 -16.93
N ASP A 539 -10.41 -16.67 -16.78
CA ASP A 539 -11.79 -16.27 -17.03
C ASP A 539 -12.25 -15.14 -16.08
N ARG A 540 -11.82 -15.19 -14.81
CA ARG A 540 -12.12 -14.18 -13.79
C ARG A 540 -11.32 -12.90 -14.00
N VAL A 541 -10.07 -13.01 -14.44
CA VAL A 541 -9.26 -11.85 -14.86
C VAL A 541 -9.91 -11.13 -16.05
N ALA A 542 -10.37 -11.88 -17.05
CA ALA A 542 -11.09 -11.31 -18.20
C ALA A 542 -12.43 -10.68 -17.82
N ALA A 543 -13.20 -11.32 -16.93
CA ALA A 543 -14.45 -10.76 -16.40
C ALA A 543 -14.21 -9.46 -15.61
N LEU A 544 -13.14 -9.41 -14.81
CA LEU A 544 -12.76 -8.21 -14.05
C LEU A 544 -12.25 -7.09 -14.98
N ALA A 545 -11.45 -7.40 -16.00
CA ALA A 545 -11.03 -6.42 -17.01
C ALA A 545 -12.24 -5.77 -17.72
N SER A 546 -13.23 -6.58 -18.09
CA SER A 546 -14.49 -6.11 -18.68
C SER A 546 -15.29 -5.22 -17.69
N ALA A 547 -15.39 -5.64 -16.42
CA ALA A 547 -16.06 -4.86 -15.39
C ALA A 547 -15.36 -3.52 -15.07
N ILE A 548 -14.02 -3.46 -15.17
CA ILE A 548 -13.25 -2.21 -15.10
C ILE A 548 -13.57 -1.33 -16.32
N GLY A 549 -13.61 -1.90 -17.53
CA GLY A 549 -13.88 -1.15 -18.76
C GLY A 549 -15.22 -0.41 -18.76
N GLY A 550 -16.27 -1.00 -18.18
CA GLY A 550 -17.58 -0.38 -18.00
C GLY A 550 -17.83 0.27 -16.63
N PHE A 551 -16.81 0.43 -15.79
CA PHE A 551 -17.02 0.77 -14.37
C PHE A 551 -17.65 2.15 -14.16
N SER A 552 -17.25 3.15 -14.93
CA SER A 552 -17.78 4.52 -14.80
C SER A 552 -19.31 4.58 -14.92
N ASP A 553 -19.91 3.78 -15.80
CA ASP A 553 -21.36 3.78 -16.03
C ASP A 553 -22.11 2.76 -15.15
N ALA A 554 -21.38 1.87 -14.46
CA ALA A 554 -21.94 0.76 -13.71
C ALA A 554 -22.90 1.22 -12.59
N SER A 555 -24.12 0.68 -12.60
CA SER A 555 -25.15 1.00 -11.61
C SER A 555 -24.90 0.46 -10.21
N SER A 556 -23.91 -0.41 -10.03
CA SER A 556 -23.50 -1.02 -8.77
C SER A 556 -22.05 -1.50 -8.87
N VAL A 557 -21.30 -1.47 -7.76
CA VAL A 557 -19.97 -2.11 -7.64
C VAL A 557 -20.02 -3.64 -7.59
N ALA A 558 -21.18 -4.26 -7.38
CA ALA A 558 -21.30 -5.69 -7.15
C ALA A 558 -20.70 -6.57 -8.27
N PRO A 559 -20.85 -6.27 -9.59
CA PRO A 559 -20.22 -7.06 -10.65
C PRO A 559 -18.68 -7.03 -10.60
N LEU A 560 -18.09 -5.87 -10.30
CA LEU A 560 -16.63 -5.71 -10.16
C LEU A 560 -16.11 -6.56 -9.00
N LEU A 561 -16.71 -6.42 -7.82
CA LEU A 561 -16.31 -7.15 -6.60
C LEU A 561 -16.58 -8.65 -6.73
N ALA A 562 -17.69 -9.04 -7.37
CA ALA A 562 -18.00 -10.42 -7.68
C ALA A 562 -16.96 -11.06 -8.60
N ALA A 563 -16.43 -10.34 -9.60
CA ALA A 563 -15.35 -10.83 -10.46
C ALA A 563 -13.99 -10.91 -9.73
N ALA A 564 -13.69 -9.93 -8.85
CA ALA A 564 -12.42 -9.82 -8.13
C ALA A 564 -12.24 -10.78 -6.93
N ALA A 565 -13.29 -11.48 -6.51
CA ALA A 565 -13.21 -12.55 -5.50
C ALA A 565 -12.84 -13.90 -6.12
N LEU A 566 -12.50 -14.89 -5.29
CA LEU A 566 -12.63 -16.30 -5.67
C LEU A 566 -14.05 -16.81 -5.35
N PRO A 567 -14.57 -17.80 -6.10
CA PRO A 567 -15.79 -18.51 -5.73
C PRO A 567 -15.60 -19.29 -4.41
N ARG A 568 -16.71 -19.63 -3.75
CA ARG A 568 -16.77 -20.45 -2.53
C ARG A 568 -16.98 -21.92 -2.84
#